data_AF-A0A2E9TY21-F1
#
_entry.id   AF-A0A2E9TY21-F1
#
_cell.length_a   1.000
_cell.length_b   1.000
_cell.length_c   1.000
_cell.angle_alpha   90.00
_cell.angle_beta   90.00
_cell.angle_gamma   90.00
#
_symmetry.space_group_name_H-M   'P 1'
#
loop_
_entity.id
_entity.type
_entity.pdbx_description
1 polymer ?
#
loop_
_entity_poly.entity_id
_entity_poly.type
_entity_poly.pdbx_seq_one_letter_code
_entity_poly.pdbx_strand_id
1 'polypeptide(L)'
;MIWIIFLWLVAFVVFFINRFTVKAKDGWMENQIVWGGFLSGLVVGGVGSTLSRNWIFVLYVVPLFIILSISGVYFSKLIRNIRS
;
A
#
# COMPACT_ATOMS: atom_id res chain seq x y z
N MET A 1 14.68 9.47 14.26
CA MET A 1 13.32 9.98 14.54
C MET A 1 12.78 10.87 13.42
N ILE A 2 13.52 11.88 12.93
CA ILE A 2 13.03 12.79 11.87
C ILE A 2 12.56 12.09 10.59
N TRP A 3 13.25 11.01 10.20
CA TRP A 3 12.93 10.22 9.01
C TRP A 3 11.61 9.44 9.10
N ILE A 4 11.19 9.05 10.31
CA ILE A 4 9.91 8.37 10.54
C ILE A 4 8.79 9.37 10.32
N ILE A 5 8.93 10.56 10.89
CA ILE A 5 7.97 11.66 10.74
C ILE A 5 7.85 12.04 9.26
N PHE A 6 8.98 12.12 8.54
CA PHE A 6 9.00 12.39 7.11
C PHE A 6 8.26 11.32 6.28
N LEU A 7 8.49 10.04 6.55
CA LEU A 7 7.78 8.94 5.88
C LEU A 7 6.27 8.96 6.15
N TRP A 8 5.86 9.25 7.39
CA TRP A 8 4.46 9.40 7.75
C TRP A 8 3.82 10.60 7.04
N LEU A 9 4.56 11.69 6.88
CA LEU A 9 4.08 12.89 6.18
C LEU A 9 3.91 12.62 4.68
N VAL A 10 4.84 11.90 4.05
CA VAL A 10 4.72 11.44 2.66
C VAL A 10 3.53 10.48 2.50
N ALA A 11 3.36 9.52 3.41
CA ALA A 11 2.21 8.61 3.40
C ALA A 11 0.88 9.36 3.50
N PHE A 12 0.82 10.38 4.38
CA PHE A 12 -0.35 11.21 4.58
C PHE A 12 -0.69 12.07 3.36
N VAL A 13 0.32 12.67 2.72
CA VAL A 13 0.16 13.46 1.49
C VAL A 13 -0.32 12.58 0.35
N VAL A 14 0.25 11.39 0.17
CA VAL A 14 -0.13 10.44 -0.88
C VAL A 14 -1.55 9.89 -0.66
N PHE A 15 -1.94 9.67 0.58
CA PHE A 15 -3.32 9.29 0.93
C PHE A 15 -4.33 10.38 0.58
N PHE A 16 -4.00 11.65 0.92
CA PHE A 16 -4.85 12.80 0.60
C PHE A 16 -4.98 13.00 -0.91
N ILE A 17 -3.87 12.99 -1.65
CA ILE A 17 -3.88 13.12 -3.11
C ILE A 17 -4.78 12.06 -3.72
N ASN A 18 -4.64 10.78 -3.34
CA ASN A 18 -5.52 9.73 -3.87
C ASN A 18 -6.98 9.92 -3.52
N ARG A 19 -7.30 10.32 -2.29
CA ARG A 19 -8.69 10.52 -1.89
C ARG A 19 -9.38 11.58 -2.74
N PHE A 20 -8.63 12.57 -3.24
CA PHE A 20 -9.15 13.60 -4.13
C PHE A 20 -9.06 13.23 -5.62
N THR A 21 -8.06 12.44 -6.03
CA THR A 21 -7.85 12.05 -7.44
C THR A 21 -8.74 10.90 -7.90
N VAL A 22 -9.08 9.94 -7.03
CA VAL A 22 -9.87 8.77 -7.41
C VAL A 22 -11.37 9.10 -7.32
N LYS A 23 -11.82 10.02 -8.20
CA LYS A 23 -13.25 10.20 -8.50
C LYS A 23 -13.70 9.08 -9.44
N ALA A 24 -14.61 8.23 -8.93
CA ALA A 24 -15.62 7.47 -9.67
C ALA A 24 -15.20 6.90 -11.05
N LYS A 25 -14.33 5.88 -11.04
CA LYS A 25 -14.10 5.02 -12.22
C LYS A 25 -14.09 3.56 -11.80
N ASP A 26 -14.53 2.68 -12.70
CA ASP A 26 -14.44 1.23 -12.55
C ASP A 26 -13.04 0.84 -12.06
N GLY A 27 -12.98 0.08 -10.96
CA GLY A 27 -11.72 -0.22 -10.27
C GLY A 27 -11.41 0.65 -9.04
N TRP A 28 -12.32 1.52 -8.58
CA TRP A 28 -12.15 2.28 -7.33
C TRP A 28 -11.80 1.38 -6.13
N MET A 29 -12.52 0.26 -5.98
CA MET A 29 -12.30 -0.68 -4.88
C MET A 29 -10.95 -1.41 -5.00
N GLU A 30 -10.53 -1.71 -6.23
CA GLU A 30 -9.24 -2.36 -6.52
C GLU A 30 -8.08 -1.41 -6.21
N ASN A 31 -8.22 -0.14 -6.58
CA ASN A 31 -7.27 0.89 -6.24
C ASN A 31 -7.18 1.08 -4.71
N GLN A 32 -8.31 1.09 -4.00
CA GLN A 32 -8.28 1.14 -2.53
C GLN A 32 -7.57 -0.05 -1.89
N ILE A 33 -7.71 -1.26 -2.44
CA ILE A 33 -7.01 -2.45 -1.95
C ILE A 33 -5.49 -2.30 -2.15
N VAL A 34 -5.05 -1.85 -3.32
CA VAL A 34 -3.62 -1.63 -3.61
C VAL A 34 -3.04 -0.53 -2.72
N TRP A 35 -3.78 0.56 -2.51
CA TRP A 35 -3.39 1.64 -1.59
C TRP A 35 -3.37 1.19 -0.12
N GLY A 36 -4.32 0.36 0.28
CA GLY A 36 -4.33 -0.28 1.60
C GLY A 36 -3.08 -1.12 1.81
N GLY A 37 -2.66 -1.85 0.78
CA GLY A 37 -1.37 -2.56 0.73
C GLY A 37 -0.17 -1.63 0.94
N PHE A 38 -0.08 -0.56 0.16
CA PHE A 38 1.00 0.41 0.26
C PHE A 38 1.12 1.03 1.67
N LEU A 39 0.00 1.48 2.23
CA LEU A 39 -0.03 2.06 3.58
C LEU A 39 0.35 1.03 4.65
N SER A 40 -0.18 -0.19 4.56
CA SER A 40 0.17 -1.27 5.47
C SER A 40 1.66 -1.61 5.39
N GLY A 41 2.22 -1.66 4.17
CA GLY A 41 3.65 -1.87 3.95
C GLY A 41 4.52 -0.75 4.51
N LEU A 42 4.07 0.51 4.44
CA LEU A 42 4.77 1.65 5.05
C LEU A 42 4.75 1.60 6.58
N VAL A 43 3.62 1.22 7.18
CA VAL A 43 3.52 1.07 8.65
C VAL A 43 4.39 -0.07 9.13
N VAL A 44 4.27 -1.26 8.54
CA VAL A 44 5.06 -2.44 8.91
C VAL A 44 6.54 -2.22 8.62
N GLY A 45 6.87 -1.65 7.47
CA GLY A 45 8.24 -1.28 7.10
C GLY A 45 8.83 -0.23 8.04
N GLY A 46 8.07 0.80 8.40
CA GLY A 46 8.50 1.85 9.34
C GLY A 46 8.75 1.33 10.75
N VAL A 47 7.86 0.47 11.27
CA VAL A 47 8.04 -0.17 12.58
C VAL A 47 9.22 -1.14 12.56
N GLY A 48 9.29 -2.01 11.55
CA GLY A 48 10.35 -3.02 11.41
C GLY A 48 11.73 -2.41 11.18
N SER A 49 11.83 -1.33 10.39
CA SER A 49 13.10 -0.58 10.21
C SER A 49 13.56 0.12 11.47
N THR A 50 12.63 0.58 12.32
CA THR A 50 12.96 1.18 13.61
C THR A 50 13.49 0.14 14.59
N LEU A 51 12.83 -1.02 14.67
CA LEU A 51 13.26 -2.16 15.51
C LEU A 51 14.62 -2.73 15.08
N SER A 52 14.82 -2.91 13.77
CA SER A 52 16.06 -3.46 13.21
C SER A 52 17.17 -2.42 13.03
N ARG A 53 16.88 -1.13 13.25
CA ARG A 53 17.73 0.02 12.89
C ARG A 53 18.21 -0.02 11.43
N ASN A 54 17.45 -0.68 10.54
CA ASN A 54 17.80 -0.85 9.14
C ASN A 54 16.73 -0.23 8.25
N TRP A 55 17.04 0.92 7.66
CA TRP A 55 16.13 1.66 6.78
C TRP A 55 15.87 0.98 5.44
N ILE A 56 16.80 0.14 4.98
CA ILE A 56 16.66 -0.62 3.73
C ILE A 56 15.49 -1.62 3.84
N PHE A 57 15.12 -2.02 5.07
CA PHE A 57 13.97 -2.89 5.32
C PHE A 57 12.66 -2.33 4.73
N VAL A 58 12.45 -1.02 4.78
CA VAL A 58 11.25 -0.37 4.19
C VAL A 58 11.17 -0.61 2.68
N LEU A 59 12.33 -0.59 2.00
CA LEU A 59 12.42 -0.77 0.56
C LEU A 59 12.06 -2.20 0.12
N TYR A 60 12.15 -3.19 1.02
CA TYR A 60 11.71 -4.56 0.73
C TYR A 60 10.25 -4.79 1.12
N VAL A 61 9.83 -4.25 2.26
CA VAL A 61 8.48 -4.49 2.80
C VAL A 61 7.41 -3.77 2.00
N VAL A 62 7.64 -2.52 1.60
CA VAL A 62 6.61 -1.75 0.88
C VAL A 62 6.26 -2.39 -0.47
N PRO A 63 7.23 -2.74 -1.35
CA PRO A 63 6.90 -3.42 -2.61
C PRO A 63 6.25 -4.79 -2.40
N LEU A 64 6.65 -5.55 -1.38
CA LEU A 64 6.05 -6.85 -1.06
C LEU A 64 4.54 -6.71 -0.81
N PHE A 65 4.13 -5.73 0.00
CA PHE A 65 2.73 -5.51 0.33
C PHE A 65 1.91 -5.00 -0.87
N ILE A 66 2.51 -4.19 -1.75
CA ILE A 66 1.88 -3.79 -3.01
C ILE A 66 1.63 -5.02 -3.90
N ILE A 67 2.64 -5.87 -4.08
CA ILE A 67 2.54 -7.08 -4.91
C ILE A 67 1.49 -8.04 -4.37
N LEU A 68 1.42 -8.24 -3.06
CA LEU A 68 0.40 -9.06 -2.41
C LEU A 68 -1.01 -8.49 -2.65
N SER A 69 -1.16 -7.18 -2.57
CA SER A 69 -2.45 -6.52 -2.77
C SER A 69 -2.91 -6.58 -4.23
N ILE A 70 -2.01 -6.38 -5.19
CA ILE A 70 -2.28 -6.57 -6.63
C ILE A 70 -2.66 -8.03 -6.91
N SER A 71 -1.92 -8.98 -6.34
CA SER A 71 -2.21 -10.41 -6.48
C SER A 71 -3.60 -10.76 -5.93
N GLY A 72 -3.99 -10.22 -4.78
CA GLY A 72 -5.31 -10.40 -4.20
C GLY A 72 -6.44 -9.87 -5.09
N VAL A 73 -6.26 -8.70 -5.70
CA VAL A 73 -7.20 -8.14 -6.68
C VAL A 73 -7.32 -9.04 -7.91
N TYR A 74 -6.19 -9.50 -8.45
CA TYR A 74 -6.16 -10.34 -9.65
C TYR A 74 -6.81 -11.71 -9.39
N PHE A 75 -6.54 -12.30 -8.23
CA PHE A 75 -7.13 -13.57 -7.81
C PHE A 75 -8.64 -13.44 -7.59
N SER A 76 -9.10 -12.33 -7.00
CA SER A 76 -10.53 -12.04 -6.83
C SER A 76 -11.25 -11.94 -8.19
N LYS A 77 -10.62 -11.28 -9.19
CA LYS A 77 -11.15 -11.24 -10.56
C LYS A 77 -11.19 -12.61 -11.22
N LEU A 78 -10.14 -13.42 -11.06
CA LEU A 78 -10.06 -14.77 -11.61
C LEU A 78 -11.20 -15.65 -11.07
N ILE A 79 -11.44 -15.64 -9.75
CA ILE A 79 -12.53 -16.38 -9.12
C ILE A 79 -13.89 -15.92 -9.65
N ARG A 80 -14.09 -14.60 -9.77
CA ARG A 80 -15.35 -14.04 -10.29
C ARG A 80 -15.61 -14.48 -11.74
N ASN A 81 -14.56 -14.60 -12.55
CA ASN A 81 -14.66 -15.02 -13.94
C ASN A 81 -14.96 -16.53 -14.10
N ILE A 82 -14.48 -17.37 -13.16
CA ILE A 82 -14.78 -18.83 -13.16
C ILE A 82 -16.21 -19.12 -12.69
N ARG A 83 -16.78 -18.22 -11.86
CA ARG A 83 -18.13 -18.38 -11.30
C ARG A 83 -19.24 -17.83 -12.21
N SER A 84 -18.90 -16.94 -13.15
CA SER A 84 -19.83 -16.38 -14.14
C SER A 84 -20.06 -17.35 -15.30
#